data_AF-A0A1V4RC40-F1
#
_entry.id   AF-A0A1V4RC40-F1
#
_cell.length_a   1.000
_cell.length_b   1.000
_cell.length_c   1.000
_cell.angle_alpha   90.00
_cell.angle_beta   90.00
_cell.angle_gamma   90.00
#
_symmetry.space_group_name_H-M   'P 1'
#
loop_
_entity.id
_entity.type
_entity.pdbx_description
1 polymer ?
#
loop_
_entity_poly.entity_id
_entity_poly.type
_entity_poly.pdbx_seq_one_letter_code
_entity_poly.pdbx_strand_id
1 'polypeptide(L)'
;MKLYSNVFPLYSSRGCIRKCAFCTEKFISSRFRQHSPYYTIEQIKVIINKYKINYFTFQDSIFDANLIWLEKFLTLILKEKLNIHWEAQMAVRKDFPLSLAELLKKSGCFNLFVGLESASDKVLSAMNKGFTKEDACLFFEILKKAGLQYEISIIAGYPKEEENDFKETIDFITKNKTVIPKIAQVNPYIDYFSYPYTPSAQATERVKRLISLLRKEGIPYTKSFINNLIYKNGN
;
A
#
# COMPACT_ATOMS: atom_id res chain seq x y z
N MET A 1 23.61 4.32 -23.95
CA MET A 1 23.07 4.60 -22.60
C MET A 1 21.57 4.24 -22.61
N LYS A 2 21.21 2.99 -22.27
CA LYS A 2 19.81 2.54 -22.18
C LYS A 2 19.24 3.08 -20.86
N LEU A 3 18.55 4.21 -20.91
CA LEU A 3 17.85 4.75 -19.74
C LEU A 3 16.67 3.82 -19.42
N TYR A 4 16.84 3.06 -18.34
CA TYR A 4 15.85 2.60 -17.36
C TYR A 4 14.39 2.39 -17.83
N SER A 5 13.99 1.10 -17.80
CA SER A 5 12.64 0.56 -17.52
C SER A 5 11.45 1.10 -18.33
N ASN A 6 10.74 0.19 -19.01
CA ASN A 6 9.48 0.41 -19.74
C ASN A 6 8.30 0.81 -18.82
N VAL A 7 8.51 1.65 -17.80
CA VAL A 7 7.56 2.00 -16.74
C VAL A 7 7.50 3.51 -16.60
N PHE A 8 6.29 4.08 -16.63
CA PHE A 8 6.07 5.51 -16.50
C PHE A 8 5.41 5.85 -15.15
N PRO A 9 6.04 6.66 -14.28
CA PRO A 9 5.38 7.15 -13.07
C PRO A 9 4.34 8.22 -13.42
N LEU A 10 3.13 8.06 -12.91
CA LEU A 10 2.00 8.96 -13.18
C LEU A 10 1.30 9.33 -11.87
N TYR A 11 0.76 10.54 -11.80
CA TYR A 11 -0.11 10.97 -10.71
C TYR A 11 -1.51 11.23 -11.26
N SER A 12 -2.53 10.63 -10.65
CA SER A 12 -3.93 11.02 -10.89
C SER A 12 -4.41 12.08 -9.90
N SER A 13 -3.75 12.18 -8.74
CA SER A 13 -4.12 13.01 -7.61
C SER A 13 -2.91 13.52 -6.82
N ARG A 14 -3.16 14.46 -5.91
CA ARG A 14 -2.22 14.92 -4.88
C ARG A 14 -2.94 15.05 -3.53
N GLY A 15 -2.26 14.70 -2.45
CA GLY A 15 -2.84 14.65 -1.11
C GLY A 15 -3.50 13.31 -0.80
N CYS A 16 -4.01 13.20 0.43
CA CYS A 16 -4.74 12.03 0.89
C CYS A 16 -5.98 12.44 1.68
N ILE A 17 -7.07 11.68 1.53
CA ILE A 17 -8.32 11.89 2.29
C ILE A 17 -8.24 11.33 3.72
N ARG A 18 -7.23 10.52 4.03
CA ARG A 18 -7.01 9.91 5.35
C ARG A 18 -6.20 10.85 6.25
N LYS A 19 -6.37 10.69 7.57
CA LYS A 19 -5.71 11.50 8.60
C LYS A 19 -4.86 10.62 9.53
N CYS A 20 -4.10 9.69 8.97
CA CYS A 20 -3.28 8.76 9.73
C CYS A 20 -2.29 9.52 10.62
N ALA A 21 -2.24 9.17 11.91
CA ALA A 21 -1.54 9.96 12.92
C ALA A 21 -0.03 10.05 12.66
N PHE A 22 0.57 8.96 12.15
CA PHE A 22 1.99 8.86 11.81
C PHE A 22 2.39 9.45 10.46
N CYS A 23 1.43 9.72 9.57
CA CYS A 23 1.74 10.01 8.17
C CYS A 23 2.16 11.46 7.96
N THR A 24 3.21 11.66 7.15
CA THR A 24 3.75 12.98 6.80
C THR A 24 2.99 13.66 5.67
N GLU A 25 2.15 12.93 4.91
CA GLU A 25 1.37 13.45 3.78
C GLU A 25 0.55 14.71 4.15
N LYS A 26 0.00 14.76 5.38
CA LYS A 26 -0.78 15.90 5.87
C LYS A 26 0.01 17.22 5.97
N PHE A 27 1.34 17.17 5.99
CA PHE A 27 2.22 18.35 5.97
C PHE A 27 2.70 18.69 4.57
N ILE A 28 2.72 17.72 3.65
CA ILE A 28 3.14 17.91 2.26
C ILE A 28 1.99 18.48 1.42
N SER A 29 0.77 18.01 1.67
CA SER A 29 -0.42 18.43 0.94
C SER A 29 -1.56 18.78 1.89
N SER A 30 -2.06 20.01 1.77
CA SER A 30 -3.12 20.54 2.62
C SER A 30 -4.52 20.00 2.28
N ARG A 31 -4.73 19.50 1.05
CA ARG A 31 -6.02 18.95 0.60
C ARG A 31 -5.85 17.92 -0.52
N PHE A 32 -6.74 16.94 -0.52
CA PHE A 32 -6.88 16.00 -1.63
C PHE A 32 -7.44 16.72 -2.87
N ARG A 33 -6.81 16.49 -4.03
CA ARG A 33 -7.29 16.93 -5.35
C ARG A 33 -6.95 15.87 -6.37
N GLN A 34 -7.86 15.62 -7.30
CA GLN A 34 -7.74 14.58 -8.30
C GLN A 34 -8.15 15.11 -9.68
N HIS A 35 -7.40 14.72 -10.71
CA HIS A 35 -7.80 14.96 -12.10
C HIS A 35 -9.01 14.12 -12.47
N SER A 36 -9.78 14.52 -13.48
CA SER A 36 -10.89 13.67 -13.94
C SER A 36 -10.37 12.32 -14.50
N PRO A 37 -11.18 11.25 -14.51
CA PRO A 37 -10.79 9.99 -15.12
C PRO A 37 -10.40 10.18 -16.59
N TYR A 38 -11.15 11.02 -17.32
CA TYR A 38 -10.87 11.35 -18.73
C TYR A 38 -9.51 12.01 -18.92
N TYR A 39 -9.15 12.97 -18.07
CA TYR A 39 -7.83 13.60 -18.13
C TYR A 39 -6.70 12.58 -17.96
N THR A 40 -6.84 11.70 -16.96
CA THR A 40 -5.84 10.66 -16.67
C THR A 40 -5.69 9.68 -17.84
N ILE A 41 -6.81 9.29 -18.46
CA ILE A 41 -6.84 8.45 -19.66
C ILE A 41 -6.16 9.12 -20.85
N GLU A 42 -6.40 10.42 -21.08
CA GLU A 42 -5.70 11.15 -22.14
C GLU A 42 -4.19 11.24 -21.90
N GLN A 43 -3.75 11.40 -20.65
CA GLN A 43 -2.32 11.33 -20.32
C GLN A 43 -1.73 9.94 -20.65
N ILE A 44 -2.43 8.88 -20.28
CA ILE A 44 -2.03 7.50 -20.61
C ILE A 44 -1.90 7.31 -22.13
N LYS A 45 -2.89 7.76 -22.91
CA LYS A 45 -2.83 7.70 -24.38
C LYS A 45 -1.64 8.45 -24.95
N VAL A 46 -1.37 9.67 -24.47
CA VAL A 46 -0.21 10.45 -24.92
C VAL A 46 1.08 9.67 -24.64
N ILE A 47 1.20 9.07 -23.46
CA ILE A 47 2.38 8.30 -23.07
C ILE A 47 2.56 7.05 -23.94
N ILE A 48 1.49 6.29 -24.16
CA ILE A 48 1.49 5.13 -25.07
C ILE A 48 1.89 5.57 -26.49
N ASN A 49 1.26 6.61 -27.02
CA ASN A 49 1.45 7.00 -28.41
C ASN A 49 2.84 7.57 -28.69
N LYS A 50 3.32 8.45 -27.79
CA LYS A 50 4.58 9.19 -27.97
C LYS A 50 5.80 8.39 -27.51
N TYR A 51 5.69 7.67 -26.41
CA TYR A 51 6.84 7.00 -25.77
C TYR A 51 6.80 5.47 -25.87
N LYS A 52 5.69 4.89 -26.38
CA LYS A 52 5.51 3.44 -26.49
C LYS A 52 5.63 2.70 -25.15
N ILE A 53 5.24 3.37 -24.07
CA ILE A 53 5.22 2.80 -22.71
C ILE A 53 3.79 2.40 -22.36
N ASN A 54 3.62 1.16 -21.88
CA ASN A 54 2.34 0.62 -21.43
C ASN A 54 2.37 0.07 -19.99
N TYR A 55 3.47 0.26 -19.23
CA TYR A 55 3.48 0.04 -17.79
C TYR A 55 3.45 1.35 -17.04
N PHE A 56 2.62 1.44 -16.01
CA PHE A 56 2.42 2.66 -15.23
C PHE A 56 2.55 2.37 -13.74
N THR A 57 3.16 3.30 -13.00
CA THR A 57 3.17 3.28 -11.54
C THR A 57 2.45 4.53 -11.06
N PHE A 58 1.28 4.36 -10.46
CA PHE A 58 0.56 5.49 -9.89
C PHE A 58 1.19 5.86 -8.55
N GLN A 59 1.72 7.08 -8.50
CA GLN A 59 2.46 7.62 -7.35
C GLN A 59 1.56 8.38 -6.37
N ASP A 60 0.25 8.31 -6.58
CA ASP A 60 -0.79 8.83 -5.71
C ASP A 60 -0.65 8.32 -4.27
N SER A 61 -0.79 9.21 -3.29
CA SER A 61 -0.76 8.83 -1.87
C SER A 61 -1.95 7.93 -1.48
N ILE A 62 -3.04 7.97 -2.26
CA ILE A 62 -4.22 7.09 -2.13
C ILE A 62 -5.01 7.08 -3.45
N PHE A 63 -4.93 5.98 -4.20
CA PHE A 63 -5.58 5.88 -5.51
C PHE A 63 -7.09 5.64 -5.44
N ASP A 64 -7.55 4.97 -4.38
CA ASP A 64 -8.94 4.59 -4.13
C ASP A 64 -9.72 5.59 -3.26
N ALA A 65 -9.25 6.85 -3.21
CA ALA A 65 -9.90 7.90 -2.44
C ALA A 65 -11.35 8.17 -2.86
N ASN A 66 -11.68 7.89 -4.13
CA ASN A 66 -13.03 8.03 -4.67
C ASN A 66 -13.36 6.79 -5.52
N LEU A 67 -14.23 5.93 -5.02
CA LEU A 67 -14.58 4.68 -5.72
C LEU A 67 -15.39 4.91 -7.00
N ILE A 68 -16.18 5.99 -7.09
CA ILE A 68 -16.91 6.37 -8.30
C ILE A 68 -15.91 6.78 -9.39
N TRP A 69 -14.89 7.56 -9.01
CA TRP A 69 -13.79 7.92 -9.90
C TRP A 69 -13.03 6.68 -10.37
N LEU A 70 -12.70 5.77 -9.44
CA LEU A 70 -11.96 4.54 -9.72
C LEU A 70 -12.74 3.67 -10.72
N GLU A 71 -14.00 3.36 -10.44
CA GLU A 71 -14.85 2.57 -11.34
C GLU A 71 -14.91 3.19 -12.75
N LYS A 72 -15.06 4.52 -12.83
CA LYS A 72 -15.09 5.23 -14.11
C LYS A 72 -13.74 5.12 -14.85
N PHE A 73 -12.62 5.28 -14.16
CA PHE A 73 -11.28 5.13 -14.72
C PHE A 73 -11.06 3.72 -15.28
N LEU A 74 -11.38 2.68 -14.51
CA LEU A 74 -11.25 1.28 -14.92
C LEU A 74 -12.13 0.97 -16.14
N THR A 75 -13.37 1.47 -16.13
CA THR A 75 -14.29 1.32 -17.26
C THR A 75 -13.76 1.98 -18.52
N LEU A 76 -13.11 3.15 -18.42
CA LEU A 76 -12.52 3.83 -19.56
C LEU A 76 -11.34 3.06 -20.14
N ILE A 77 -10.45 2.50 -19.30
CA ILE A 77 -9.35 1.63 -19.76
C ILE A 77 -9.89 0.49 -20.63
N LEU A 78 -10.94 -0.18 -20.15
CA LEU A 78 -11.55 -1.32 -20.82
C LEU A 78 -12.27 -0.91 -22.11
N LYS A 79 -13.09 0.15 -22.05
CA LYS A 79 -13.85 0.67 -23.20
C LYS A 79 -12.93 1.08 -24.34
N GLU A 80 -11.80 1.71 -24.02
CA GLU A 80 -10.84 2.21 -25.00
C GLU A 80 -9.75 1.20 -25.36
N LYS A 81 -9.77 0.00 -24.74
CA LYS A 81 -8.84 -1.10 -25.03
C LYS A 81 -7.37 -0.71 -24.91
N LEU A 82 -7.01 0.10 -23.89
CA LEU A 82 -5.67 0.69 -23.75
C LEU A 82 -4.54 -0.32 -23.50
N ASN A 83 -4.85 -1.58 -23.17
CA ASN A 83 -3.89 -2.68 -22.94
C ASN A 83 -2.64 -2.26 -22.13
N ILE A 84 -2.88 -1.73 -20.93
CA ILE A 84 -1.84 -1.26 -20.02
C ILE A 84 -1.65 -2.24 -18.85
N HIS A 85 -0.48 -2.16 -18.23
CA HIS A 85 -0.21 -2.75 -16.93
C HIS A 85 0.01 -1.62 -15.93
N TRP A 86 -0.60 -1.70 -14.76
CA TRP A 86 -0.42 -0.65 -13.77
C TRP A 86 -0.47 -1.15 -12.33
N GLU A 87 0.18 -0.39 -11.46
CA GLU A 87 0.12 -0.57 -10.01
C GLU A 87 -0.20 0.75 -9.32
N ALA A 88 -0.74 0.64 -8.11
CA ALA A 88 -1.10 1.80 -7.30
C ALA A 88 -1.11 1.47 -5.80
N GLN A 89 -1.04 2.52 -4.99
CA GLN A 89 -1.27 2.45 -3.56
C GLN A 89 -2.75 2.64 -3.22
N MET A 90 -3.29 1.76 -2.39
CA MET A 90 -4.67 1.80 -1.89
C MET A 90 -4.74 1.68 -0.36
N ALA A 91 -5.86 2.11 0.20
CA ALA A 91 -6.20 1.82 1.59
C ALA A 91 -7.05 0.56 1.72
N VAL A 92 -7.13 0.01 2.93
CA VAL A 92 -8.20 -0.93 3.28
C VAL A 92 -9.54 -0.17 3.28
N ARG A 93 -10.56 -0.75 2.63
CA ARG A 93 -11.89 -0.14 2.44
C ARG A 93 -12.98 -1.13 2.86
N LYS A 94 -13.88 -0.69 3.73
CA LYS A 94 -15.04 -1.49 4.21
C LYS A 94 -16.13 -1.65 3.15
N ASP A 95 -16.22 -0.66 2.27
CA ASP A 95 -17.22 -0.48 1.23
C ASP A 95 -16.69 -0.87 -0.16
N PHE A 96 -15.71 -1.77 -0.23
CA PHE A 96 -15.11 -2.19 -1.50
C PHE A 96 -15.86 -3.41 -2.07
N PRO A 97 -16.58 -3.28 -3.20
CA PRO A 97 -17.33 -4.41 -3.74
C PRO A 97 -16.44 -5.33 -4.58
N LEU A 98 -16.78 -6.62 -4.62
CA LEU A 98 -16.08 -7.62 -5.45
C LEU A 98 -16.06 -7.24 -6.94
N SER A 99 -17.15 -6.67 -7.46
CA SER A 99 -17.23 -6.21 -8.86
C SER A 99 -16.15 -5.17 -9.20
N LEU A 100 -15.82 -4.28 -8.26
CA LEU A 100 -14.77 -3.29 -8.47
C LEU A 100 -13.37 -3.92 -8.42
N ALA A 101 -13.17 -4.92 -7.55
CA ALA A 101 -11.94 -5.71 -7.53
C ALA A 101 -11.73 -6.50 -8.85
N GLU A 102 -12.80 -7.04 -9.42
CA GLU A 102 -12.74 -7.69 -10.74
C GLU A 102 -12.41 -6.69 -11.86
N LEU A 103 -12.94 -5.45 -11.80
CA LEU A 103 -12.59 -4.40 -12.75
C LEU A 103 -11.12 -4.00 -12.65
N LEU A 104 -10.56 -3.93 -11.43
CA LEU A 104 -9.12 -3.70 -11.24
C LEU A 104 -8.32 -4.75 -12.02
N LYS A 105 -8.62 -6.03 -11.81
CA LYS A 105 -7.92 -7.13 -12.50
C LYS A 105 -8.06 -7.03 -14.02
N LYS A 106 -9.27 -6.83 -14.53
CA LYS A 106 -9.55 -6.73 -15.97
C LYS A 106 -8.85 -5.54 -16.63
N SER A 107 -8.69 -4.43 -15.91
CA SER A 107 -8.04 -3.21 -16.40
C SER A 107 -6.52 -3.30 -16.54
N GLY A 108 -5.91 -4.43 -16.17
CA GLY A 108 -4.47 -4.62 -16.18
C GLY A 108 -3.76 -4.20 -14.89
N CYS A 109 -4.49 -4.06 -13.77
CA CYS A 109 -3.86 -3.88 -12.47
C CYS A 109 -3.06 -5.14 -12.12
N PHE A 110 -1.73 -5.02 -12.08
CA PHE A 110 -0.86 -6.17 -11.82
C PHE A 110 -0.41 -6.24 -10.35
N ASN A 111 -0.48 -5.15 -9.60
CA ASN A 111 -0.09 -5.11 -8.20
C ASN A 111 -0.77 -3.94 -7.46
N LEU A 112 -1.09 -4.15 -6.18
CA LEU A 112 -1.57 -3.11 -5.27
C LEU A 112 -0.67 -3.05 -4.03
N PHE A 113 -0.30 -1.85 -3.62
CA PHE A 113 0.33 -1.64 -2.32
C PHE A 113 -0.72 -1.18 -1.30
N VAL A 114 -0.95 -1.97 -0.26
CA VAL A 114 -2.03 -1.73 0.72
C VAL A 114 -1.46 -1.50 2.11
N GLY A 115 -1.73 -0.31 2.66
CA GLY A 115 -1.27 0.05 4.00
C GLY A 115 -2.10 -0.60 5.11
N LEU A 116 -1.70 -1.80 5.59
CA LEU A 116 -2.32 -2.46 6.76
C LEU A 116 -1.80 -1.85 8.06
N GLU A 117 -0.49 -1.71 8.18
CA GLU A 117 0.31 -1.20 9.32
C GLU A 117 0.26 -2.03 10.60
N SER A 118 -0.91 -2.51 11.02
CA SER A 118 -1.12 -3.34 12.20
C SER A 118 -2.38 -4.20 12.03
N ALA A 119 -2.54 -5.24 12.84
CA ALA A 119 -3.80 -5.96 12.99
C ALA A 119 -4.35 -5.93 14.43
N SER A 120 -3.80 -5.09 15.31
CA SER A 120 -4.44 -4.75 16.59
C SER A 120 -5.38 -3.56 16.37
N ASP A 121 -6.67 -3.71 16.69
CA ASP A 121 -7.65 -2.63 16.54
C ASP A 121 -7.33 -1.44 17.45
N LYS A 122 -6.73 -1.70 18.62
CA LYS A 122 -6.21 -0.66 19.52
C LYS A 122 -5.15 0.18 18.82
N VAL A 123 -4.18 -0.47 18.16
CA VAL A 123 -3.11 0.22 17.43
C VAL A 123 -3.63 0.90 16.17
N LEU A 124 -4.50 0.24 15.39
CA LEU A 124 -5.15 0.82 14.20
C LEU A 124 -5.96 2.08 14.54
N SER A 125 -6.67 2.06 15.67
CA SER A 125 -7.40 3.20 16.21
C SER A 125 -6.43 4.33 16.61
N ALA A 126 -5.36 4.02 17.34
CA ALA A 126 -4.34 4.99 17.72
C ALA A 126 -3.64 5.62 16.49
N MET A 127 -3.43 4.84 15.42
CA MET A 127 -2.91 5.32 14.14
C MET A 127 -3.94 6.10 13.31
N ASN A 128 -5.22 6.09 13.70
CA ASN A 128 -6.34 6.66 12.95
C ASN A 128 -6.44 6.10 11.51
N LYS A 129 -6.37 4.77 11.37
CA LYS A 129 -6.47 4.07 10.07
C LYS A 129 -7.90 4.00 9.53
N GLY A 130 -8.90 4.04 10.43
CA GLY A 130 -10.31 4.08 10.06
C GLY A 130 -10.88 2.75 9.55
N PHE A 131 -10.25 1.63 9.92
CA PHE A 131 -10.71 0.26 9.67
C PHE A 131 -10.28 -0.65 10.84
N THR A 132 -10.95 -1.80 10.99
CA THR A 132 -10.58 -2.86 11.94
C THR A 132 -9.86 -4.01 11.25
N LYS A 133 -9.29 -4.92 12.04
CA LYS A 133 -8.73 -6.18 11.58
C LYS A 133 -9.73 -6.99 10.74
N GLU A 134 -10.99 -7.02 11.13
CA GLU A 134 -12.06 -7.73 10.42
C GLU A 134 -12.31 -7.09 9.04
N ASP A 135 -12.35 -5.76 8.97
CA ASP A 135 -12.48 -5.04 7.70
C ASP A 135 -11.31 -5.39 6.76
N ALA A 136 -10.08 -5.44 7.29
CA ALA A 136 -8.90 -5.82 6.52
C ALA A 136 -8.99 -7.26 6.00
N CYS A 137 -9.44 -8.19 6.84
CA CYS A 137 -9.65 -9.58 6.45
C CYS A 137 -10.64 -9.69 5.29
N LEU A 138 -11.81 -9.05 5.41
CA LEU A 138 -12.83 -9.04 4.36
C LEU A 138 -12.33 -8.41 3.06
N PHE A 139 -11.61 -7.29 3.16
CA PHE A 139 -11.03 -6.61 2.00
C PHE A 139 -10.03 -7.52 1.27
N PHE A 140 -9.13 -8.18 2.00
CA PHE A 140 -8.14 -9.10 1.44
C PHE A 140 -8.76 -10.35 0.81
N GLU A 141 -9.83 -10.88 1.39
CA GLU A 141 -10.63 -11.96 0.79
C GLU A 141 -11.25 -11.52 -0.55
N ILE A 142 -11.74 -10.29 -0.64
CA ILE A 142 -12.27 -9.73 -1.90
C ILE A 142 -11.17 -9.61 -2.96
N LEU A 143 -10.01 -9.07 -2.62
CA LEU A 143 -8.89 -8.96 -3.55
C LEU A 143 -8.41 -10.34 -4.04
N LYS A 144 -8.32 -11.31 -3.13
CA LYS A 144 -7.96 -12.69 -3.45
C LYS A 144 -8.97 -13.34 -4.40
N LYS A 145 -10.27 -13.21 -4.11
CA LYS A 145 -11.34 -13.75 -4.97
C LYS A 145 -11.31 -13.18 -6.38
N ALA A 146 -10.95 -11.90 -6.53
CA ALA A 146 -10.76 -11.26 -7.83
C ALA A 146 -9.45 -11.66 -8.54
N GLY A 147 -8.58 -12.44 -7.90
CA GLY A 147 -7.29 -12.85 -8.46
C GLY A 147 -6.27 -11.71 -8.57
N LEU A 148 -6.40 -10.68 -7.74
CA LEU A 148 -5.44 -9.57 -7.66
C LEU A 148 -4.18 -10.00 -6.92
N GLN A 149 -3.04 -9.50 -7.39
CA GLN A 149 -1.82 -9.49 -6.59
C GLN A 149 -1.78 -8.20 -5.80
N TYR A 150 -1.30 -8.29 -4.57
CA TYR A 150 -1.13 -7.14 -3.71
C TYR A 150 -0.10 -7.44 -2.63
N GLU A 151 0.42 -6.37 -2.03
CA GLU A 151 1.40 -6.42 -0.98
C GLU A 151 0.98 -5.50 0.14
N ILE A 152 1.31 -5.87 1.38
CA ILE A 152 0.97 -5.05 2.56
C ILE A 152 2.20 -4.39 3.19
N SER A 153 1.99 -3.28 3.88
CA SER A 153 2.97 -2.69 4.80
C SER A 153 2.60 -2.96 6.26
N ILE A 154 3.62 -3.07 7.11
CA ILE A 154 3.53 -3.17 8.56
C ILE A 154 4.42 -2.10 9.20
N ILE A 155 3.90 -1.44 10.24
CA ILE A 155 4.65 -0.53 11.10
C ILE A 155 4.69 -1.13 12.51
N ALA A 156 5.87 -1.53 12.97
CA ALA A 156 6.07 -2.12 14.29
C ALA A 156 6.65 -1.11 15.29
N GLY A 157 6.23 -1.17 16.54
CA GLY A 157 6.69 -0.30 17.62
C GLY A 157 5.99 1.05 17.68
N TYR A 158 4.74 1.14 17.22
CA TYR A 158 3.94 2.37 17.34
C TYR A 158 3.78 2.78 18.82
N PRO A 159 3.67 4.08 19.16
CA PRO A 159 3.53 4.49 20.55
C PRO A 159 2.33 3.81 21.21
N LYS A 160 2.57 3.24 22.41
CA LYS A 160 1.61 2.44 23.19
C LYS A 160 1.21 1.08 22.59
N GLU A 161 1.90 0.60 21.54
CA GLU A 161 1.78 -0.79 21.11
C GLU A 161 2.39 -1.72 22.16
N GLU A 162 1.56 -2.54 22.79
CA GLU A 162 1.99 -3.54 23.77
C GLU A 162 2.41 -4.84 23.09
N GLU A 163 2.99 -5.76 23.86
CA GLU A 163 3.43 -7.05 23.33
C GLU A 163 2.26 -7.89 22.78
N ASN A 164 1.09 -7.83 23.42
CA ASN A 164 -0.11 -8.50 22.93
C ASN A 164 -0.58 -7.89 21.60
N ASP A 165 -0.53 -6.57 21.43
CA ASP A 165 -0.90 -5.89 20.18
C ASP A 165 0.00 -6.32 19.01
N PHE A 166 1.30 -6.41 19.27
CA PHE A 166 2.27 -6.88 18.29
C PHE A 166 2.05 -8.37 17.95
N LYS A 167 1.75 -9.19 18.96
CA LYS A 167 1.41 -10.61 18.78
C LYS A 167 0.14 -10.79 17.95
N GLU A 168 -0.88 -9.97 18.15
CA GLU A 168 -2.10 -10.00 17.32
C GLU A 168 -1.78 -9.77 15.83
N THR A 169 -0.86 -8.84 15.53
CA THR A 169 -0.42 -8.58 14.15
C THR A 169 0.29 -9.80 13.55
N ILE A 170 1.18 -10.43 14.33
CA ILE A 170 1.87 -11.67 13.94
C ILE A 170 0.88 -12.82 13.68
N ASP A 171 -0.06 -13.03 14.61
CA ASP A 171 -1.04 -14.10 14.53
C ASP A 171 -1.97 -13.88 13.33
N PHE A 172 -2.37 -12.64 13.06
CA PHE A 172 -3.16 -12.28 11.88
C PHE A 172 -2.43 -12.61 10.58
N ILE A 173 -1.17 -12.19 10.43
CA ILE A 173 -0.37 -12.46 9.24
C ILE A 173 -0.22 -13.98 9.03
N THR A 174 0.07 -14.72 10.10
CA THR A 174 0.30 -16.17 10.03
C THR A 174 -0.98 -16.91 9.64
N LYS A 175 -2.12 -16.57 10.27
CA LYS A 175 -3.43 -17.17 9.97
C LYS A 175 -3.91 -16.85 8.55
N ASN A 176 -3.61 -15.66 8.05
CA ASN A 176 -4.07 -15.18 6.74
C ASN A 176 -3.02 -15.28 5.63
N LYS A 177 -1.97 -16.09 5.81
CA LYS A 177 -0.87 -16.23 4.82
C LYS A 177 -1.31 -16.71 3.44
N THR A 178 -2.46 -17.38 3.34
CA THR A 178 -3.03 -17.80 2.06
C THR A 178 -3.75 -16.68 1.32
N VAL A 179 -4.06 -15.59 2.03
CA VAL A 179 -4.79 -14.43 1.52
C VAL A 179 -3.81 -13.29 1.29
N ILE A 180 -2.91 -13.03 2.24
CA ILE A 180 -1.85 -12.02 2.15
C ILE A 180 -0.69 -12.59 1.30
N PRO A 181 -0.50 -12.13 0.04
CA PRO A 181 0.47 -12.74 -0.86
C PRO A 181 1.91 -12.41 -0.47
N LYS A 182 2.12 -11.19 0.03
CA LYS A 182 3.44 -10.62 0.26
C LYS A 182 3.39 -9.44 1.22
N ILE A 183 4.43 -9.28 2.02
CA ILE A 183 4.66 -8.09 2.84
C ILE A 183 5.72 -7.22 2.17
N ALA A 184 5.28 -6.15 1.52
CA ALA A 184 6.15 -5.21 0.85
C ALA A 184 7.12 -4.55 1.83
N GLN A 185 6.63 -4.11 2.98
CA GLN A 185 7.39 -3.28 3.90
C GLN A 185 7.16 -3.71 5.34
N VAL A 186 8.26 -3.84 6.09
CA VAL A 186 8.26 -3.99 7.54
C VAL A 186 9.11 -2.86 8.10
N ASN A 187 8.44 -1.82 8.57
CA ASN A 187 9.07 -0.59 9.00
C ASN A 187 8.98 -0.46 10.52
N PRO A 188 10.04 -0.01 11.21
CA PRO A 188 9.87 0.42 12.58
C PRO A 188 9.12 1.76 12.57
N TYR A 189 8.33 2.02 13.60
CA TYR A 189 7.78 3.36 13.80
C TYR A 189 8.93 4.35 14.04
N ILE A 190 8.85 5.48 13.34
CA ILE A 190 9.74 6.63 13.52
C ILE A 190 8.83 7.84 13.74
N ASP A 191 9.05 8.55 14.85
CA ASP A 191 8.43 9.84 15.07
C ASP A 191 9.21 10.92 14.32
N TYR A 192 8.68 11.33 13.17
CA TYR A 192 9.26 12.38 12.33
C TYR A 192 9.18 13.79 12.96
N PHE A 193 8.61 13.94 14.16
CA PHE A 193 8.66 15.18 14.94
C PHE A 193 9.70 15.15 16.05
N SER A 194 10.36 14.01 16.28
CA SER A 194 11.40 13.85 17.30
C SER A 194 12.79 13.87 16.65
N TYR A 195 13.76 14.55 17.27
CA TYR A 195 15.17 14.48 16.88
C TYR A 195 15.97 13.74 17.97
N PRO A 196 16.82 12.75 17.61
CA PRO A 196 17.10 12.27 16.25
C PRO A 196 15.94 11.44 15.66
N TYR A 197 15.76 11.50 14.33
CA TYR A 197 14.74 10.73 13.59
C TYR A 197 15.08 9.23 13.54
N THR A 198 15.11 8.58 14.69
CA THR A 198 15.52 7.19 14.84
C THR A 198 14.42 6.35 15.48
N PRO A 199 14.23 5.10 15.06
CA PRO A 199 13.29 4.20 15.70
C PRO A 199 13.74 3.86 17.12
N SER A 200 12.80 3.54 18.00
CA SER A 200 13.11 3.04 19.33
C SER A 200 13.79 1.66 19.26
N ALA A 201 14.52 1.29 20.32
CA ALA A 201 15.08 -0.06 20.44
C ALA A 201 13.99 -1.14 20.37
N GLN A 202 12.83 -0.89 20.98
CA GLN A 202 11.67 -1.78 20.93
C GLN A 202 11.12 -1.93 19.50
N ALA A 203 10.95 -0.82 18.76
CA ALA A 203 10.47 -0.87 17.37
C ALA A 203 11.43 -1.68 16.48
N THR A 204 12.73 -1.44 16.64
CA THR A 204 13.79 -2.17 15.92
C THR A 204 13.75 -3.66 16.24
N GLU A 205 13.61 -4.03 17.51
CA GLU A 205 13.53 -5.44 17.93
C GLU A 205 12.28 -6.13 17.39
N ARG A 206 11.12 -5.46 17.41
CA ARG A 206 9.89 -6.00 16.83
C ARG A 206 10.01 -6.24 15.33
N VAL A 207 10.64 -5.33 14.58
CA VAL A 207 10.92 -5.56 13.15
C VAL A 207 11.78 -6.80 12.94
N LYS A 208 12.86 -6.98 13.72
CA LYS A 208 13.71 -8.19 13.64
C LYS A 208 12.93 -9.47 13.92
N ARG A 209 12.09 -9.46 14.96
CA ARG A 209 11.22 -10.59 15.33
C ARG A 209 10.23 -10.92 14.23
N LEU A 210 9.57 -9.91 13.63
CA LEU A 210 8.66 -10.11 12.52
C LEU A 210 9.38 -10.69 11.30
N ILE A 211 10.54 -10.16 10.92
CA ILE A 211 11.33 -10.71 9.80
C ILE A 211 11.74 -12.16 10.05
N SER A 212 12.16 -12.49 11.27
CA SER A 212 12.50 -13.87 11.66
C SER A 212 11.30 -14.81 11.48
N LEU A 213 10.11 -14.38 11.92
CA LEU A 213 8.86 -15.11 11.71
C LEU A 213 8.55 -15.29 10.22
N LEU A 214 8.60 -14.22 9.42
CA LEU A 214 8.28 -14.29 7.99
C LEU A 214 9.19 -15.29 7.25
N ARG A 215 10.48 -15.32 7.62
CA ARG A 215 11.42 -16.35 7.12
C ARG A 215 11.02 -17.75 7.53
N LYS A 216 10.68 -17.95 8.81
CA LYS A 216 10.29 -19.25 9.36
C LYS A 216 9.01 -19.78 8.71
N GLU A 217 8.02 -18.92 8.48
CA GLU A 217 6.72 -19.28 7.92
C GLU A 217 6.70 -19.31 6.38
N GLY A 218 7.81 -18.94 5.73
CA GLY A 218 7.91 -18.88 4.26
C GLY A 218 7.05 -17.79 3.62
N ILE A 219 6.70 -16.74 4.36
CA ILE A 219 5.86 -15.64 3.87
C ILE A 219 6.74 -14.68 3.05
N PRO A 220 6.42 -14.39 1.78
CA PRO A 220 7.22 -13.48 0.97
C PRO A 220 7.28 -12.07 1.55
N TYR A 221 8.47 -11.48 1.61
CA TYR A 221 8.66 -10.08 2.01
C TYR A 221 9.80 -9.40 1.25
N THR A 222 9.79 -8.07 1.15
CA THR A 222 10.91 -7.32 0.54
C THR A 222 11.91 -6.83 1.58
N LYS A 223 13.16 -6.62 1.15
CA LYS A 223 14.24 -6.06 1.98
C LYS A 223 14.37 -4.54 1.87
N SER A 224 13.51 -3.88 1.08
CA SER A 224 13.72 -2.51 0.59
C SER A 224 13.82 -1.43 1.68
N PHE A 225 13.23 -1.66 2.85
CA PHE A 225 13.35 -0.75 4.01
C PHE A 225 14.24 -1.28 5.14
N ILE A 226 14.40 -2.61 5.19
CA ILE A 226 15.13 -3.33 6.24
C ILE A 226 16.63 -3.04 6.17
N ASN A 227 17.19 -2.96 4.96
CA ASN A 227 18.63 -2.77 4.79
C ASN A 227 19.12 -1.35 5.09
N ASN A 228 18.29 -0.32 4.89
CA ASN A 228 18.72 1.07 5.06
C ASN A 228 18.69 1.55 6.52
N LEU A 229 17.85 0.94 7.39
CA LEU A 229 17.72 1.32 8.80
C LEU A 229 18.44 0.37 9.77
N ILE A 230 18.54 -0.92 9.45
CA ILE A 230 19.08 -1.94 10.37
C ILE A 230 20.58 -2.22 10.12
N TYR A 231 21.06 -2.02 8.89
CA TYR A 231 22.44 -2.39 8.51
C TYR A 231 23.39 -1.19 8.31
N LYS A 232 23.00 0.02 8.71
CA LYS A 232 23.94 1.17 8.72
C LYS A 232 24.84 1.25 9.96
N ASN A 233 24.64 0.38 10.97
CA ASN A 233 25.48 0.33 12.19
C ASN A 233 26.29 -0.97 12.26
N GLY A 234 27.00 -1.32 11.18
CA GLY A 234 27.83 -2.53 11.14
C GLY A 234 28.77 -2.55 9.95
N ASN A 235 29.74 -1.63 9.96
CA ASN A 235 31.07 -1.75 9.36
C ASN A 235 32.00 -0.82 10.13
#